data_AF-F9CU93-F1
#
_entry.id   AF-F9CU93-F1
#
_cell.length_a   1.000
_cell.length_b   1.000
_cell.length_c   1.000
_cell.angle_alpha   90.00
_cell.angle_beta   90.00
_cell.angle_gamma   90.00
#
_symmetry.space_group_name_H-M   'P 1'
#
loop_
_entity.id
_entity.type
_entity.pdbx_description
1 polymer ?
#
loop_
_entity_poly.entity_id
_entity_poly.type
_entity_poly.pdbx_seq_one_letter_code
_entity_poly.pdbx_strand_id
1 'polypeptide(L)' 'MSNDNKTSKLTMKEIILKGSIIAVIVTVPSITTFAISWFILDNLMQAAIIGGVIHFIAMGFSLKISKKLLVKRESK' A
#
# COMPACT_ATOMS: atom_id res chain seq x y z
N MET A 1 -41.50 -2.55 8.83
CA MET A 1 -40.45 -1.82 9.57
C MET A 1 -39.16 -1.98 8.77
N SER A 2 -38.86 -1.05 7.87
CA SER A 2 -37.67 -1.13 7.03
C SER A 2 -36.44 -0.81 7.86
N ASN A 3 -35.64 -1.82 8.20
CA ASN A 3 -34.32 -1.62 8.79
C ASN A 3 -33.40 -1.13 7.67
N ASP A 4 -33.27 0.19 7.57
CA ASP A 4 -32.28 0.85 6.74
C ASP A 4 -30.88 0.41 7.19
N ASN A 5 -30.34 -0.53 6.41
CA ASN A 5 -28.97 -1.00 6.52
C ASN A 5 -28.07 0.21 6.26
N LYS A 6 -27.63 0.86 7.34
CA LYS A 6 -26.66 1.97 7.36
C LYS A 6 -25.32 1.44 6.83
N THR A 7 -25.23 1.27 5.52
CA THR A 7 -23.98 1.20 4.79
C THR A 7 -23.31 2.54 5.01
N SER A 8 -22.50 2.63 6.07
CA SER A 8 -21.69 3.80 6.37
C SER A 8 -20.75 4.00 5.18
N LYS A 9 -21.17 4.82 4.20
CA LYS A 9 -20.33 5.22 3.08
C LYS A 9 -19.01 5.71 3.67
N LEU A 10 -17.89 5.11 3.24
CA LEU A 10 -16.56 5.59 3.61
C LEU A 10 -16.49 7.08 3.27
N THR A 11 -16.13 7.88 4.26
CA THR A 11 -15.98 9.32 4.05
C THR A 11 -14.76 9.55 3.15
N MET A 12 -14.77 10.55 2.27
CA MET A 12 -13.61 10.85 1.40
C MET A 12 -12.29 10.95 2.18
N LYS A 13 -12.34 11.48 3.40
CA LYS A 13 -11.18 11.52 4.32
C LYS A 13 -10.62 10.14 4.65
N GLU A 14 -11.47 9.14 4.85
CA GLU A 14 -11.05 7.76 5.15
C GLU A 14 -10.47 7.08 3.92
N ILE A 15 -11.00 7.36 2.73
CA ILE A 15 -10.47 6.86 1.46
C ILE A 15 -9.06 7.41 1.24
N ILE A 16 -8.89 8.72 1.39
CA ILE A 16 -7.58 9.38 1.24
C ILE A 16 -6.59 8.82 2.26
N LEU A 17 -6.99 8.70 3.53
CA LEU A 17 -6.10 8.20 4.59
C LEU A 17 -5.66 6.76 4.33
N LYS A 18 -6.60 5.85 4.04
CA LYS A 18 -6.29 4.44 3.77
C LYS A 18 -5.48 4.30 2.49
N GLY A 19 -5.80 5.06 1.45
CA GLY A 19 -5.04 5.10 0.20
C GLY A 19 -3.60 5.59 0.40
N SER A 20 -3.40 6.65 1.18
CA SER A 20 -2.06 7.16 1.53
C SER A 20 -1.23 6.12 2.28
N ILE A 21 -1.83 5.42 3.26
CA ILE A 21 -1.12 4.37 4.01
C ILE A 21 -0.64 3.27 3.06
N ILE A 22 -1.50 2.82 2.14
CA ILE A 22 -1.15 1.80 1.15
C ILE A 22 -0.04 2.31 0.22
N ALA A 23 -0.12 3.57 -0.24
CA ALA A 23 0.90 4.18 -1.08
C ALA A 23 2.26 4.22 -0.37
N VAL A 24 2.30 4.65 0.89
CA VAL A 24 3.55 4.69 1.68
C VAL A 24 4.16 3.28 1.84
N ILE A 25 3.34 2.27 2.14
CA ILE A 25 3.79 0.87 2.29
C ILE A 25 4.40 0.33 0.99
N VAL A 26 3.95 0.79 -0.17
CA VAL A 26 4.52 0.38 -1.46
C VAL A 26 5.76 1.22 -1.79
N THR A 27 5.64 2.53 -1.72
CA THR A 27 6.64 3.47 -2.23
C THR A 27 7.91 3.50 -1.38
N VAL A 28 7.80 3.52 -0.05
CA VAL A 28 8.97 3.58 0.85
C VAL A 28 9.94 2.42 0.62
N PRO A 29 9.54 1.14 0.74
CA PRO A 29 10.46 0.03 0.53
C PRO A 29 10.99 -0.05 -0.91
N SER A 30 10.19 0.36 -1.90
CA SER A 30 10.63 0.40 -3.31
C SER A 30 11.76 1.40 -3.53
N ILE A 31 11.55 2.66 -3.11
CA ILE A 31 12.52 3.75 -3.31
C ILE A 31 13.75 3.50 -2.44
N THR A 32 13.57 3.09 -1.18
CA THR A 32 14.70 2.78 -0.30
C THR A 32 15.57 1.67 -0.87
N THR A 33 14.97 0.58 -1.36
CA THR A 33 15.77 -0.52 -1.93
C THR A 33 16.44 -0.11 -3.22
N PHE A 34 15.74 0.61 -4.11
CA PHE A 34 16.34 1.14 -5.34
C PHE A 34 17.54 2.05 -5.05
N ALA A 35 17.40 3.00 -4.12
CA ALA A 35 18.47 3.94 -3.77
C ALA A 35 19.68 3.22 -3.16
N ILE A 36 19.45 2.28 -2.24
CA ILE A 36 20.52 1.49 -1.62
C ILE A 36 21.21 0.60 -2.68
N SER A 37 20.45 -0.08 -3.54
CA SER A 37 21.01 -0.92 -4.59
C SER A 37 21.80 -0.11 -5.60
N TRP A 38 21.35 1.09 -5.98
CA TRP A 38 22.14 1.96 -6.86
C TRP A 38 23.45 2.34 -6.16
N PHE A 39 23.39 2.81 -4.92
CA PHE A 39 24.59 3.23 -4.18
C PHE A 39 25.65 2.13 -4.03
N ILE A 40 25.24 0.85 -3.92
CA ILE A 40 26.17 -0.27 -3.74
C ILE A 40 26.66 -0.84 -5.07
N LEU A 41 25.79 -0.94 -6.08
CA LEU A 41 26.11 -1.62 -7.34
C LEU A 41 26.69 -0.67 -8.41
N ASP A 42 26.54 0.65 -8.23
CA ASP A 42 26.85 1.69 -9.23
C ASP A 42 26.23 1.44 -10.62
N ASN A 43 25.20 0.59 -10.68
CA ASN A 43 24.52 0.20 -11.90
C ASN A 43 23.03 0.50 -11.81
N LEU A 44 22.61 1.56 -12.49
CA LEU A 44 21.22 2.03 -12.53
C LEU A 44 20.26 0.95 -13.01
N MET A 45 20.62 0.19 -14.05
CA MET A 45 19.76 -0.83 -14.65
C MET A 45 19.51 -1.99 -13.67
N GLN A 46 20.56 -2.49 -13.02
CA GLN A 46 20.42 -3.56 -12.02
C GLN A 46 19.63 -3.07 -10.79
N ALA A 47 19.92 -1.85 -10.31
CA ALA A 47 19.16 -1.26 -9.21
C ALA A 47 17.67 -1.10 -9.54
N ALA A 48 17.33 -0.70 -10.77
CA ALA A 48 15.96 -0.58 -11.24
C ALA A 48 15.23 -1.94 -11.27
N ILE A 49 15.91 -3.00 -11.71
CA ILE A 49 15.34 -4.36 -11.71
C ILE A 49 15.07 -4.82 -10.28
N ILE A 50 16.03 -4.66 -9.36
CA ILE A 50 15.88 -5.05 -7.95
C ILE A 50 14.76 -4.24 -7.28
N GLY A 51 14.77 -2.92 -7.46
CA GLY A 51 13.73 -2.03 -6.94
C GLY A 51 12.34 -2.38 -7.51
N GLY A 52 12.26 -2.73 -8.79
CA GLY A 52 11.03 -3.18 -9.45
C GLY A 52 10.49 -4.47 -8.84
N VAL A 53 11.34 -5.48 -8.61
CA VAL A 53 10.94 -6.74 -7.95
C VAL A 53 10.38 -6.45 -6.55
N ILE A 54 11.07 -5.63 -5.76
CA ILE A 54 10.63 -5.24 -4.42
C ILE A 54 9.31 -4.46 -4.47
N HIS A 55 9.12 -3.60 -5.48
CA HIS A 55 7.87 -2.86 -5.68
C HIS A 55 6.67 -3.79 -5.86
N PHE A 56 6.80 -4.82 -6.71
CA PHE A 56 5.74 -5.81 -6.92
C PHE A 56 5.46 -6.64 -5.67
N ILE A 57 6.50 -7.00 -4.90
CA ILE A 57 6.34 -7.67 -3.62
C ILE A 57 5.56 -6.77 -2.65
N ALA A 58 5.99 -5.51 -2.50
CA ALA A 58 5.33 -4.54 -1.63
C ALA A 58 3.88 -4.30 -2.05
N MET A 59 3.58 -4.27 -3.35
CA MET A 59 2.23 -4.17 -3.90
C MET A 59 1.37 -5.40 -3.54
N GLY A 60 1.92 -6.61 -3.68
CA GLY A 60 1.26 -7.85 -3.23
C GLY A 60 0.95 -7.84 -1.73
N PHE A 61 1.89 -7.37 -0.90
CA PHE A 61 1.67 -7.18 0.53
C PHE A 61 0.64 -6.09 0.82
N SER A 62 0.67 -4.98 0.10
CA SER A 62 -0.23 -3.84 0.32
C SER A 62 -1.69 -4.22 0.06
N LEU A 63 -1.97 -5.12 -0.90
CA LEU A 63 -3.31 -5.70 -1.09
C LEU A 63 -3.78 -6.52 0.11
N LYS A 64 -2.87 -7.30 0.73
CA LYS A 64 -3.18 -8.11 1.93
C LYS A 64 -3.46 -7.23 3.14
N ILE A 65 -2.70 -6.15 3.31
CA ILE A 65 -2.92 -5.13 4.36
C ILE A 65 -4.20 -4.33 4.07
N SER A 66 -4.41 -3.93 2.82
CA SER A 66 -5.58 -3.16 2.37
C SER A 66 -6.87 -3.90 2.70
N LYS A 67 -6.95 -5.22 2.46
CA LYS A 67 -8.10 -6.03 2.87
C LYS A 67 -8.34 -5.95 4.39
N LYS A 68 -7.30 -6.01 5.22
CA LYS A 68 -7.44 -5.87 6.70
C LYS A 68 -7.83 -4.46 7.13
N LEU A 69 -7.37 -3.42 6.43
CA LEU A 69 -7.70 -2.01 6.73
C LEU A 69 -9.07 -1.58 6.20
N LEU A 70 -9.56 -2.21 5.12
CA LEU A 70 -10.84 -1.92 4.48
C LEU A 70 -11.99 -2.77 5.01
N VAL A 71 -11.72 -3.93 5.61
CA VAL A 71 -12.74 -4.66 6.38
C VAL A 71 -13.05 -3.82 7.62
N LYS A 72 -14.12 -3.03 7.50
CA LYS A 72 -14.79 -2.36 8.61
C LYS A 72 -14.97 -3.40 9.73
N ARG A 73 -14.35 -3.19 10.89
CA ARG A 73 -14.88 -3.83 12.10
C ARG A 73 -16.24 -3.20 12.30
N GLU A 74 -17.30 -3.95 11.99
CA GLU A 74 -18.62 -3.72 12.55
C GLU A 74 -18.43 -3.87 14.08
N SER A 75 -18.07 -2.76 14.74
CA SER A 75 -18.00 -2.72 16.20
C SER A 75 -19.43 -2.89 16.69
N LYS A 76 -19.63 -4.01 17.36
CA LYS A 76 -20.81 -4.34 18.14
C LYS A 76 -21.14 -3.22 19.13
#